data_AF-A0A8J1XPN9-F1
#
_entry.id   AF-A0A8J1XPN9-F1
#
_cell.length_a   1.000
_cell.length_b   1.000
_cell.length_c   1.000
_cell.angle_alpha   90.00
_cell.angle_beta   90.00
_cell.angle_gamma   90.00
#
_symmetry.space_group_name_H-M   'P 1'
#
loop_
_entity.id
_entity.type
_entity.pdbx_description
1 polymer ?
#
loop_
_entity_poly.entity_id
_entity_poly.type
_entity_poly.pdbx_seq_one_letter_code
_entity_poly.pdbx_strand_id
1 'polypeptide(L)'
;MAKHIQKFSTAVLANLANSAKSGNTEKRLLVSLAATRKNRHNAGHNKSFRRGYEESATKSGHLQSTLNKYMNIPQPEDMVQVMYVWIDGSGQGLRCKTKTVKKEPERPEDCPEWNFDGSSTGQAEGRDSDVYLIPAALYADPFRQGPNKVLLCETRDKNMQPHDTNKRYSCNTIMQRAVSSHPLFAFEQEYTLLDQDGHPYGWPKKGYPAPQGPYYCSVGADRSHGRVIEEAHYRACLYAGINISGTNAEVMPGQWEYQVGPVEGIGMGDQLWMSRFFLHRVAEDFGVVATLDPKPMPGDWNGAGAHVNYNTKAMWEKEGGLKAIEEAIEKLAKRHDLHIRMYDPNQGADNARRLTGLHETAHISEFSSGVADRGASIRIPRNVAARGWGYLEDRRPSSNCDPYVVTEYLVRTTVLNETGNE
;
A
#
# COMPACT_ATOMS: atom_id res chain seq x y z
N MET A 1 3.89 50.09 -27.02
CA MET A 1 3.76 48.64 -27.27
C MET A 1 3.03 48.34 -28.59
N ALA A 2 3.26 49.11 -29.67
CA ALA A 2 2.56 48.97 -30.96
C ALA A 2 3.51 49.08 -32.17
N LYS A 3 4.82 48.83 -31.99
CA LYS A 3 5.83 48.83 -33.08
C LYS A 3 6.66 47.54 -33.18
N HIS A 4 6.32 46.49 -32.41
CA HIS A 4 7.02 45.19 -32.46
C HIS A 4 6.25 44.04 -33.12
N ILE A 5 5.01 44.24 -33.55
CA ILE A 5 4.19 43.19 -34.20
C ILE A 5 4.36 43.19 -35.74
N GLN A 6 4.93 44.23 -36.33
CA GLN A 6 4.96 44.40 -37.79
C GLN A 6 6.19 43.79 -38.50
N LYS A 7 7.16 43.21 -37.76
CA LYS A 7 8.36 42.57 -38.34
C LYS A 7 8.31 41.04 -38.43
N PHE A 8 7.29 40.38 -37.88
CA PHE A 8 7.13 38.91 -37.99
C PHE A 8 6.31 38.45 -39.19
N SER A 9 5.60 39.36 -39.87
CA SER A 9 4.69 39.02 -40.97
C SER A 9 5.40 38.81 -42.32
N THR A 10 6.57 39.42 -42.54
CA THR A 10 7.26 39.37 -43.84
C THR A 10 8.18 38.16 -44.03
N ALA A 11 8.64 37.52 -42.94
CA ALA A 11 9.53 36.35 -43.03
C ALA A 11 8.79 35.02 -43.27
N VAL A 12 7.52 34.93 -42.86
CA VAL A 12 6.70 33.71 -43.03
C VAL A 12 6.10 33.62 -44.44
N LEU A 13 5.83 34.77 -45.08
CA LEU A 13 5.27 34.82 -46.44
C LEU A 13 6.31 34.52 -47.54
N ALA A 14 7.62 34.66 -47.27
CA ALA A 14 8.67 34.30 -48.22
C ALA A 14 8.90 32.78 -48.32
N ASN A 15 8.67 32.03 -47.24
CA ASN A 15 8.88 30.57 -47.22
C ASN A 15 7.71 29.76 -47.80
N LEU A 16 6.53 30.36 -47.96
CA LEU A 16 5.37 29.72 -48.57
C LEU A 16 5.35 29.82 -50.11
N ALA A 17 6.13 30.73 -50.70
CA ALA A 17 6.22 30.90 -52.15
C ALA A 17 7.15 29.88 -52.85
N ASN A 18 8.05 29.21 -52.12
CA ASN A 18 9.02 28.27 -52.70
C ASN A 18 8.60 26.79 -52.67
N SER A 19 7.41 26.47 -52.14
CA SER A 19 6.88 25.10 -52.06
C SER A 19 5.92 24.74 -53.21
N ALA A 20 5.49 25.73 -54.00
CA ALA A 20 4.52 25.54 -55.10
C ALA A 20 5.15 25.06 -56.43
N LYS A 21 6.13 24.15 -56.37
CA LYS A 21 6.68 23.44 -57.54
C LYS A 21 6.87 21.94 -57.23
N SER A 22 5.78 21.24 -56.97
CA SER A 22 5.70 19.79 -57.24
C SER A 22 4.23 19.38 -57.23
N GLY A 23 3.76 18.85 -58.37
CA GLY A 23 2.35 18.54 -58.62
C GLY A 23 1.85 17.35 -57.82
N ASN A 24 1.23 17.59 -56.66
CA ASN A 24 0.49 16.55 -55.94
C ASN A 24 -0.67 17.12 -55.09
N THR A 25 -1.47 18.01 -55.69
CA THR A 25 -2.50 18.78 -54.96
C THR A 25 -3.89 18.13 -54.93
N GLU A 26 -4.15 17.08 -55.73
CA GLU A 26 -5.48 16.46 -55.76
C GLU A 26 -5.70 15.32 -54.75
N LYS A 27 -4.63 14.64 -54.29
CA LYS A 27 -4.75 13.57 -53.27
C LYS A 27 -4.82 14.08 -51.82
N ARG A 28 -4.48 15.35 -51.56
CA ARG A 28 -4.51 15.93 -50.20
C ARG A 28 -5.88 16.53 -49.81
N LEU A 29 -6.72 16.92 -50.75
CA LEU A 29 -8.04 17.49 -50.43
C LEU A 29 -9.06 16.44 -49.98
N LEU A 30 -9.01 15.22 -50.52
CA LEU A 30 -9.92 14.13 -50.15
C LEU A 30 -9.64 13.53 -48.75
N VAL A 31 -8.39 13.58 -48.29
CA VAL A 31 -8.03 13.13 -46.93
C VAL A 31 -8.44 14.16 -45.86
N SER A 32 -8.50 15.45 -46.22
CA SER A 32 -8.92 16.54 -45.32
C SER A 32 -10.43 16.51 -44.99
N LEU A 33 -11.28 16.21 -45.99
CA LEU A 33 -12.74 16.13 -45.81
C LEU A 33 -13.19 14.87 -45.05
N ALA A 34 -12.44 13.75 -45.14
CA ALA A 34 -12.68 12.55 -44.33
C ALA A 34 -12.28 12.75 -42.85
N ALA A 35 -11.23 13.52 -42.59
CA ALA A 35 -10.78 13.85 -41.24
C ALA A 35 -11.75 14.79 -40.49
N THR A 36 -12.44 15.70 -41.20
CA THR A 36 -13.43 16.59 -40.57
C THR A 36 -14.75 15.88 -40.22
N ARG A 37 -15.10 14.79 -40.93
CA ARG A 37 -16.29 13.98 -40.60
C ARG A 37 -16.05 13.04 -39.40
N LYS A 38 -14.85 12.48 -39.25
CA LYS A 38 -14.46 11.69 -38.04
C LYS A 38 -14.37 12.54 -36.78
N ASN A 39 -13.98 13.82 -36.88
CA ASN A 39 -13.92 14.72 -35.72
C ASN A 39 -15.28 15.14 -35.16
N ARG A 40 -16.37 15.12 -35.95
CA ARG A 40 -17.72 15.41 -35.44
C ARG A 40 -18.31 14.26 -34.60
N HIS A 41 -17.94 13.01 -34.87
CA HIS A 41 -18.34 11.86 -34.03
C HIS A 41 -17.56 11.76 -32.72
N ASN A 42 -16.27 12.16 -32.71
CA ASN A 42 -15.47 12.25 -31.47
C ASN A 42 -15.87 13.41 -30.55
N ALA A 43 -16.36 14.53 -31.10
CA ALA A 43 -16.86 15.65 -30.29
C ALA A 43 -18.16 15.33 -29.52
N GLY A 44 -18.99 14.41 -30.04
CA GLY A 44 -20.20 13.93 -29.37
C GLY A 44 -19.90 12.99 -28.19
N HIS A 45 -18.91 12.10 -28.32
CA HIS A 45 -18.50 11.17 -27.27
C HIS A 45 -17.74 11.87 -26.12
N ASN A 46 -16.92 12.89 -26.42
CA ASN A 46 -16.25 13.68 -25.37
C ASN A 46 -17.22 14.53 -24.54
N LYS A 47 -18.37 14.94 -25.11
CA LYS A 47 -19.40 15.69 -24.39
C LYS A 47 -20.24 14.81 -23.46
N SER A 48 -20.57 13.57 -23.85
CA SER A 48 -21.29 12.65 -22.95
C SER A 48 -20.39 12.15 -21.81
N PHE A 49 -19.09 11.98 -22.08
CA PHE A 49 -18.11 11.53 -21.10
C PHE A 49 -17.82 12.59 -20.04
N ARG A 50 -17.56 13.85 -20.42
CA ARG A 50 -17.45 14.97 -19.47
C ARG A 50 -18.69 15.09 -18.60
N ARG A 51 -19.88 14.94 -19.19
CA ARG A 51 -21.15 15.04 -18.48
C ARG A 51 -21.33 13.93 -17.43
N GLY A 52 -20.93 12.70 -17.73
CA GLY A 52 -21.01 11.57 -16.78
C GLY A 52 -20.02 11.66 -15.62
N TYR A 53 -18.78 12.11 -15.89
CA TYR A 53 -17.79 12.36 -14.83
C TYR A 53 -18.15 13.59 -13.99
N GLU A 54 -18.60 14.68 -14.62
CA GLU A 54 -19.13 15.86 -13.93
C GLU A 54 -20.36 15.48 -13.09
N GLU A 55 -21.33 14.69 -13.58
CA GLU A 55 -22.47 14.23 -12.77
C GLU A 55 -22.06 13.35 -11.58
N SER A 56 -21.10 12.42 -11.78
CA SER A 56 -20.58 11.55 -10.71
C SER A 56 -19.83 12.36 -9.64
N ALA A 57 -18.92 13.25 -10.05
CA ALA A 57 -18.17 14.12 -9.15
C ALA A 57 -19.08 15.12 -8.43
N THR A 58 -20.12 15.64 -9.11
CA THR A 58 -21.10 16.54 -8.49
C THR A 58 -21.99 15.79 -7.49
N LYS A 59 -22.39 14.54 -7.79
CA LYS A 59 -23.12 13.68 -6.84
C LYS A 59 -22.27 13.31 -5.63
N SER A 60 -21.01 12.92 -5.82
CA SER A 60 -20.07 12.64 -4.73
C SER A 60 -19.81 13.88 -3.87
N GLY A 61 -19.55 15.04 -4.49
CA GLY A 61 -19.41 16.31 -3.77
C GLY A 61 -20.65 16.72 -2.98
N HIS A 62 -21.85 16.48 -3.54
CA HIS A 62 -23.10 16.74 -2.83
C HIS A 62 -23.30 15.79 -1.63
N LEU A 63 -23.01 14.49 -1.80
CA LEU A 63 -23.03 13.50 -0.73
C LEU A 63 -22.06 13.86 0.39
N GLN A 64 -20.83 14.25 0.08
CA GLN A 64 -19.83 14.63 1.10
C GLN A 64 -20.24 15.90 1.84
N SER A 65 -20.76 16.91 1.13
CA SER A 65 -21.27 18.13 1.77
C SER A 65 -22.43 17.83 2.73
N THR A 66 -23.27 16.86 2.36
CA THR A 66 -24.40 16.40 3.18
C THR A 66 -23.90 15.60 4.37
N LEU A 67 -22.94 14.69 4.21
CA LEU A 67 -22.33 13.95 5.31
C LEU A 67 -21.68 14.90 6.33
N ASN A 68 -20.91 15.89 5.86
CA ASN A 68 -20.25 16.87 6.72
C ASN A 68 -21.25 17.65 7.60
N LYS A 69 -22.46 17.92 7.11
CA LYS A 69 -23.53 18.53 7.92
C LYS A 69 -23.83 17.69 9.18
N TYR A 70 -23.83 16.36 9.06
CA TYR A 70 -24.11 15.46 10.18
C TYR A 70 -22.87 15.20 11.03
N MET A 71 -21.69 15.07 10.42
CA MET A 71 -20.42 14.89 11.16
C MET A 71 -20.08 16.09 12.04
N ASN A 72 -20.58 17.29 11.71
CA ASN A 72 -20.40 18.51 12.50
C ASN A 72 -21.44 18.67 13.62
N ILE A 73 -22.39 17.75 13.78
CA ILE A 73 -23.28 17.75 14.95
C ILE A 73 -22.43 17.48 16.19
N PRO A 74 -22.49 18.31 17.24
CA PRO A 74 -21.75 18.05 18.48
C PRO A 74 -22.07 16.66 19.02
N GLN A 75 -21.02 15.85 19.16
CA GLN A 75 -21.12 14.54 19.80
C GLN A 75 -21.37 14.73 21.31
N PRO A 76 -22.28 13.95 21.93
CA PRO A 76 -22.45 13.96 23.38
C PRO A 76 -21.13 13.63 24.10
N GLU A 77 -20.80 14.39 25.15
CA GLU A 77 -19.52 14.27 25.88
C GLU A 77 -19.31 12.87 26.51
N ASP A 78 -20.40 12.17 26.82
CA ASP A 78 -20.40 10.85 27.46
C ASP A 78 -20.58 9.67 26.49
N MET A 79 -20.56 9.91 25.18
CA MET A 79 -20.77 8.87 24.17
C MET A 79 -19.64 8.86 23.17
N VAL A 80 -18.84 7.81 23.16
CA VAL A 80 -17.68 7.64 22.28
C VAL A 80 -17.91 6.49 21.30
N GLN A 81 -17.56 6.69 20.04
CA GLN A 81 -17.61 5.65 19.01
C GLN A 81 -16.25 4.94 18.94
N VAL A 82 -16.27 3.62 19.09
CA VAL A 82 -15.08 2.76 18.94
C VAL A 82 -15.30 1.81 17.78
N MET A 83 -14.52 1.96 16.71
CA MET A 83 -14.55 1.11 15.54
C MET A 83 -13.63 -0.09 15.74
N TYR A 84 -14.20 -1.28 15.91
CA TYR A 84 -13.47 -2.54 16.02
C TYR A 84 -13.09 -3.01 14.63
N VAL A 85 -11.82 -3.34 14.42
CA VAL A 85 -11.22 -3.76 13.16
C VAL A 85 -10.56 -5.12 13.36
N TRP A 86 -10.76 -6.05 12.42
CA TRP A 86 -10.15 -7.39 12.47
C TRP A 86 -9.86 -7.94 11.07
N ILE A 87 -9.03 -8.97 11.00
CA ILE A 87 -8.66 -9.70 9.78
C ILE A 87 -9.66 -10.85 9.57
N ASP A 88 -10.19 -11.01 8.37
CA ASP A 88 -11.18 -12.05 8.05
C ASP A 88 -10.58 -13.42 7.70
N GLY A 89 -11.43 -14.37 7.31
CA GLY A 89 -11.05 -15.75 6.99
C GLY A 89 -10.10 -15.88 5.79
N SER A 90 -9.96 -14.84 4.96
CA SER A 90 -8.97 -14.85 3.88
C SER A 90 -7.53 -14.61 4.37
N GLY A 91 -7.36 -14.10 5.59
CA GLY A 91 -6.07 -13.62 6.10
C GLY A 91 -5.57 -12.32 5.44
N GLN A 92 -6.38 -11.71 4.57
CA GLN A 92 -6.03 -10.50 3.80
C GLN A 92 -7.05 -9.38 4.00
N GLY A 93 -8.33 -9.72 3.97
CA GLY A 93 -9.43 -8.77 4.11
C GLY A 93 -9.54 -8.22 5.53
N LEU A 94 -9.76 -6.92 5.63
CA LEU A 94 -10.10 -6.25 6.89
C LEU A 94 -11.60 -6.02 6.98
N ARG A 95 -12.14 -6.18 8.19
CA ARG A 95 -13.56 -5.96 8.52
C ARG A 95 -13.65 -4.99 9.66
N CYS A 96 -14.75 -4.25 9.75
CA CYS A 96 -14.97 -3.36 10.87
C CYS A 96 -16.44 -3.20 11.26
N LYS A 97 -16.68 -2.84 12.53
CA LYS A 97 -17.98 -2.37 13.02
C LYS A 97 -17.81 -1.47 14.24
N THR A 98 -18.81 -0.68 14.58
CA THR A 98 -18.69 0.37 15.62
C THR A 98 -19.55 0.08 16.84
N LYS A 99 -18.94 0.20 18.03
CA LYS A 99 -19.62 0.20 19.33
C LYS A 99 -19.70 1.63 19.87
N THR A 100 -20.76 1.94 20.61
CA THR A 100 -20.80 3.16 21.44
C THR A 100 -20.42 2.77 22.87
N VAL A 101 -19.50 3.52 23.48
CA VAL A 101 -19.05 3.34 24.86
C VAL A 101 -19.25 4.65 25.64
N LYS A 102 -19.38 4.55 26.97
CA LYS A 102 -19.74 5.69 27.84
C LYS A 102 -18.57 6.57 28.28
N LYS A 103 -17.35 6.19 27.92
CA LYS A 103 -16.12 6.87 28.30
C LYS A 103 -15.09 6.65 27.20
N GLU A 104 -14.29 7.66 26.90
CA GLU A 104 -13.12 7.52 26.03
C GLU A 104 -12.17 6.47 26.63
N PRO A 105 -11.87 5.38 25.90
CA PRO A 105 -10.88 4.41 26.34
C PRO A 105 -9.47 4.95 26.11
N GLU A 106 -8.59 4.73 27.09
CA GLU A 106 -7.18 5.16 27.03
C GLU A 106 -6.27 4.02 26.57
N ARG A 107 -6.67 2.77 26.85
CA ARG A 107 -5.94 1.56 26.48
C ARG A 107 -6.88 0.51 25.87
N PRO A 108 -6.37 -0.47 25.11
CA PRO A 108 -7.20 -1.53 24.52
C PRO A 108 -8.08 -2.25 25.54
N GLU A 109 -7.57 -2.48 26.76
CA GLU A 109 -8.27 -3.21 27.82
C GLU A 109 -9.48 -2.45 28.39
N ASP A 110 -9.58 -1.14 28.16
CA ASP A 110 -10.77 -0.35 28.54
C ASP A 110 -11.95 -0.63 27.58
N CYS A 111 -11.68 -1.23 26.41
CA CYS A 111 -12.69 -1.58 25.44
C CYS A 111 -13.29 -2.95 25.80
N PRO A 112 -14.62 -3.12 25.82
CA PRO A 112 -15.22 -4.42 26.07
C PRO A 112 -14.91 -5.40 24.93
N GLU A 113 -14.74 -6.67 25.26
CA GLU A 113 -14.78 -7.74 24.26
C GLU A 113 -16.08 -7.67 23.45
N TRP A 114 -16.04 -8.21 22.24
CA TRP A 114 -17.21 -8.31 21.38
C TRP A 114 -17.18 -9.60 20.59
N ASN A 115 -18.16 -9.79 19.72
CA ASN A 115 -18.29 -10.96 18.87
C ASN A 115 -18.80 -10.51 17.50
N PHE A 116 -18.69 -11.34 16.48
CA PHE A 116 -19.33 -11.15 15.18
C PHE A 116 -19.73 -12.50 14.58
N ASP A 117 -20.53 -12.45 13.52
CA ASP A 117 -20.90 -13.64 12.76
C ASP A 117 -19.75 -14.06 11.82
N GLY A 118 -18.99 -15.07 12.24
CA GLY A 118 -17.88 -15.66 11.51
C GLY A 118 -18.28 -16.38 10.22
N SER A 119 -19.54 -16.78 10.06
CA SER A 119 -20.00 -17.40 8.81
C SER A 119 -20.01 -16.42 7.65
N SER A 120 -20.21 -15.13 7.95
CA SER A 120 -20.18 -14.04 6.97
C SER A 120 -18.76 -13.56 6.61
N THR A 121 -17.73 -14.16 7.23
CA THR A 121 -16.33 -13.79 7.03
C THR A 121 -15.41 -14.98 6.74
N GLY A 122 -15.97 -16.19 6.59
CA GLY A 122 -15.20 -17.42 6.35
C GLY A 122 -14.41 -17.91 7.56
N GLN A 123 -14.90 -17.63 8.77
CA GLN A 123 -14.23 -17.95 10.04
C GLN A 123 -15.02 -18.92 10.93
N ALA A 124 -16.27 -19.24 10.57
CA ALA A 124 -17.06 -20.23 11.29
C ALA A 124 -18.16 -20.83 10.41
N GLU A 125 -18.71 -21.97 10.83
CA GLU A 125 -19.86 -22.59 10.17
C GLU A 125 -21.19 -22.02 10.69
N GLY A 126 -22.22 -21.95 9.85
CA GLY A 126 -23.42 -21.15 10.11
C GLY A 126 -24.28 -21.54 11.33
N ARG A 127 -24.16 -22.76 11.89
CA ARG A 127 -24.95 -23.17 13.08
C ARG A 127 -24.29 -22.80 14.40
N ASP A 128 -23.02 -22.42 14.38
CA ASP A 128 -22.20 -22.10 15.55
C ASP A 128 -21.13 -21.08 15.12
N SER A 129 -21.60 -19.87 14.80
CA SER A 129 -20.84 -18.91 14.01
C SER A 129 -20.23 -17.75 14.78
N ASP A 130 -20.47 -17.65 16.09
CA ASP A 130 -19.91 -16.57 16.89
C ASP A 130 -18.38 -16.68 16.98
N VAL A 131 -17.69 -15.61 16.58
CA VAL A 131 -16.25 -15.42 16.73
C VAL A 131 -16.01 -14.20 17.60
N TYR A 132 -15.16 -14.32 18.60
CA TYR A 132 -14.87 -13.24 19.56
C TYR A 132 -13.82 -12.27 19.03
N LEU A 133 -13.97 -11.00 19.40
CA LEU A 133 -13.05 -9.89 19.16
C LEU A 133 -12.42 -9.51 20.49
N ILE A 134 -11.10 -9.70 20.58
CA ILE A 134 -10.30 -9.36 21.75
C ILE A 134 -9.52 -8.09 21.45
N PRO A 135 -9.71 -6.99 22.21
CA PRO A 135 -8.97 -5.74 22.04
C PRO A 135 -7.45 -5.94 22.03
N ALA A 136 -6.74 -5.35 21.06
CA ALA A 136 -5.31 -5.55 20.88
C ALA A 136 -4.50 -4.25 20.80
N ALA A 137 -4.93 -3.29 19.97
CA ALA A 137 -4.24 -2.00 19.82
C ALA A 137 -5.25 -0.89 19.52
N LEU A 138 -5.08 0.27 20.17
CA LEU A 138 -6.04 1.37 20.15
C LEU A 138 -5.41 2.62 19.50
N TYR A 139 -6.15 3.24 18.58
CA TYR A 139 -5.71 4.39 17.80
C TYR A 139 -6.77 5.49 17.82
N ALA A 140 -6.37 6.74 17.60
CA ALA A 140 -7.32 7.83 17.36
C ALA A 140 -8.03 7.61 16.02
N ASP A 141 -9.32 7.91 15.92
CA ASP A 141 -10.10 7.76 14.69
C ASP A 141 -9.92 9.00 13.78
N PRO A 142 -9.20 8.90 12.64
CA PRO A 142 -8.98 10.06 11.76
C PRO A 142 -10.24 10.45 10.96
N PHE A 143 -11.25 9.58 10.89
CA PHE A 143 -12.47 9.80 10.10
C PHE A 143 -13.56 10.48 10.92
N ARG A 144 -13.67 10.12 12.21
CA ARG A 144 -14.65 10.69 13.14
C ARG A 144 -14.08 11.76 14.05
N GLN A 145 -12.77 11.75 14.28
CA GLN A 145 -12.03 12.70 15.12
C GLN A 145 -12.54 12.75 16.56
N GLY A 146 -12.07 13.73 17.34
CA GLY A 146 -12.48 13.91 18.74
C GLY A 146 -12.11 12.70 19.61
N PRO A 147 -12.96 12.29 20.57
CA PRO A 147 -12.66 11.19 21.49
C PRO A 147 -12.78 9.80 20.84
N ASN A 148 -13.21 9.72 19.58
CA ASN A 148 -13.49 8.46 18.88
C ASN A 148 -12.21 7.68 18.60
N LYS A 149 -12.34 6.35 18.59
CA LYS A 149 -11.20 5.42 18.47
C LYS A 149 -11.40 4.38 17.40
N VAL A 150 -10.29 3.88 16.88
CA VAL A 150 -10.23 2.66 16.08
C VAL A 150 -9.42 1.64 16.86
N LEU A 151 -9.99 0.46 17.04
CA LEU A 151 -9.45 -0.63 17.85
C LEU A 151 -9.18 -1.83 16.95
N LEU A 152 -7.90 -2.20 16.82
CA LEU A 152 -7.52 -3.48 16.25
C LEU A 152 -7.84 -4.60 17.26
N CYS A 153 -8.38 -5.71 16.76
CA CYS A 153 -8.74 -6.87 17.56
C CYS A 153 -8.08 -8.16 17.06
N GLU A 154 -7.71 -9.03 18.00
CA GLU A 154 -7.52 -10.46 17.75
C GLU A 154 -8.86 -11.17 17.61
N THR A 155 -8.87 -12.30 16.90
CA THR A 155 -10.03 -13.18 16.79
C THR A 155 -9.83 -14.47 17.57
N ARG A 156 -10.86 -14.88 18.33
CA ARG A 156 -10.91 -16.16 19.05
C ARG A 156 -12.13 -16.98 18.64
N ASP A 157 -11.97 -18.29 18.59
CA ASP A 157 -13.07 -19.22 18.33
C ASP A 157 -14.03 -19.33 19.54
N LYS A 158 -15.08 -20.12 19.39
CA LYS A 158 -16.06 -20.43 20.45
C LYS A 158 -15.47 -21.01 21.74
N ASN A 159 -14.26 -21.57 21.68
CA ASN A 159 -13.54 -22.16 22.81
C ASN A 159 -12.47 -21.19 23.37
N MET A 160 -12.51 -19.92 22.97
CA MET A 160 -11.52 -18.89 23.31
C MET A 160 -10.08 -19.21 22.87
N GLN A 161 -9.93 -20.11 21.89
CA GLN A 161 -8.65 -20.39 21.25
C GLN A 161 -8.40 -19.38 20.12
N PRO A 162 -7.14 -19.04 19.81
CA PRO A 162 -6.81 -18.23 18.64
C PRO A 162 -7.43 -18.85 17.38
N HIS A 163 -8.18 -18.04 16.63
CA HIS A 163 -8.69 -18.46 15.32
C HIS A 163 -7.51 -18.77 14.37
N ASP A 164 -7.69 -19.63 13.36
CA ASP A 164 -6.60 -20.04 12.44
C ASP A 164 -5.94 -18.86 11.70
N THR A 165 -6.71 -17.80 11.42
CA THR A 165 -6.22 -16.56 10.81
C THR A 165 -5.65 -15.55 11.81
N ASN A 166 -5.70 -15.82 13.12
CA ASN A 166 -5.07 -14.99 14.14
C ASN A 166 -3.56 -15.27 14.21
N LYS A 167 -2.81 -14.69 13.27
CA LYS A 167 -1.35 -14.77 13.24
C LYS A 167 -0.66 -13.86 14.27
N ARG A 168 -1.40 -12.90 14.83
CA ARG A 168 -0.91 -12.03 15.90
C ARG A 168 -0.54 -12.82 17.15
N TYR A 169 -1.32 -13.84 17.51
CA TYR A 169 -1.11 -14.60 18.74
C TYR A 169 0.25 -15.33 18.76
N SER A 170 0.59 -16.05 17.69
CA SER A 170 1.88 -16.73 17.57
C SER A 170 3.03 -15.73 17.49
N CYS A 171 2.86 -14.66 16.70
CA CYS A 171 3.87 -13.62 16.57
C CYS A 171 4.18 -12.96 17.91
N ASN A 172 3.15 -12.58 18.69
CA ASN A 172 3.35 -11.97 20.00
C ASN A 172 4.12 -12.92 20.94
N THR A 173 3.78 -14.21 20.93
CA THR A 173 4.52 -15.22 21.71
C THR A 173 6.02 -15.25 21.35
N ILE A 174 6.35 -15.16 20.06
CA ILE A 174 7.74 -15.13 19.59
C ILE A 174 8.44 -13.82 19.95
N MET A 175 7.76 -12.69 19.80
CA MET A 175 8.32 -11.38 20.19
C MET A 175 8.63 -11.32 21.68
N GLN A 176 7.79 -11.89 22.55
CA GLN A 176 8.07 -12.00 23.98
C GLN A 176 9.29 -12.87 24.29
N ARG A 177 9.47 -14.00 23.57
CA ARG A 177 10.67 -14.85 23.71
C ARG A 177 11.95 -14.15 23.25
N ALA A 178 11.84 -13.18 22.35
CA ALA A 178 12.95 -12.45 21.76
C ALA A 178 13.13 -11.02 22.34
N VAL A 179 12.43 -10.66 23.41
CA VAL A 179 12.38 -9.28 23.93
C VAL A 179 13.76 -8.69 24.23
N SER A 180 14.70 -9.50 24.72
CA SER A 180 16.07 -9.06 25.03
C SER A 180 16.90 -8.66 23.81
N SER A 181 16.48 -9.11 22.62
CA SER A 181 17.12 -8.74 21.34
C SER A 181 16.61 -7.43 20.77
N HIS A 182 15.51 -6.86 21.32
CA HIS A 182 14.86 -5.64 20.84
C HIS A 182 14.68 -5.60 19.31
N PRO A 183 13.90 -6.53 18.73
CA PRO A 183 13.72 -6.56 17.29
C PRO A 183 12.92 -5.34 16.81
N LEU A 184 13.51 -4.49 15.97
CA LEU A 184 12.82 -3.38 15.30
C LEU A 184 12.62 -3.69 13.83
N PHE A 185 11.48 -3.23 13.33
CA PHE A 185 11.06 -3.41 11.94
C PHE A 185 10.60 -2.09 11.35
N ALA A 186 10.79 -1.89 10.06
CA ALA A 186 10.08 -0.88 9.29
C ALA A 186 9.70 -1.44 7.92
N PHE A 187 8.44 -1.35 7.56
CA PHE A 187 7.90 -1.82 6.29
C PHE A 187 7.78 -0.69 5.27
N GLU A 188 8.13 -0.99 4.03
CA GLU A 188 7.90 -0.19 2.82
C GLU A 188 6.69 -0.79 2.10
N GLN A 189 5.48 -0.33 2.41
CA GLN A 189 4.26 -0.88 1.82
C GLN A 189 3.98 -0.23 0.46
N GLU A 190 4.19 -1.00 -0.61
CA GLU A 190 3.76 -0.61 -1.95
C GLU A 190 2.31 -1.04 -2.19
N TYR A 191 1.56 -0.25 -2.96
CA TYR A 191 0.20 -0.54 -3.37
C TYR A 191 -0.12 0.14 -4.71
N THR A 192 -1.16 -0.33 -5.40
CA THR A 192 -1.62 0.29 -6.65
C THR A 192 -3.05 0.77 -6.52
N LEU A 193 -3.33 1.98 -7.00
CA LEU A 193 -4.68 2.51 -7.09
C LEU A 193 -5.35 2.02 -8.37
N LEU A 194 -6.57 1.51 -8.24
CA LEU A 194 -7.43 1.07 -9.32
C LEU A 194 -8.75 1.85 -9.29
N ASP A 195 -9.34 2.03 -10.46
CA ASP A 195 -10.75 2.33 -10.60
C ASP A 195 -11.61 1.16 -10.11
N GLN A 196 -12.89 1.41 -9.82
CA GLN A 196 -13.83 0.37 -9.36
C GLN A 196 -14.06 -0.76 -10.38
N ASP A 197 -13.74 -0.53 -11.66
CA ASP A 197 -13.77 -1.55 -12.72
C ASP A 197 -12.50 -2.42 -12.76
N GLY A 198 -11.55 -2.20 -11.84
CA GLY A 198 -10.28 -2.91 -11.73
C GLY A 198 -9.18 -2.38 -12.65
N HIS A 199 -9.44 -1.35 -13.45
CA HIS A 199 -8.42 -0.72 -14.30
C HIS A 199 -7.51 0.19 -13.48
N PRO A 200 -6.19 0.27 -13.74
CA PRO A 200 -5.32 1.15 -12.96
C PRO A 200 -5.74 2.63 -13.03
N TYR A 201 -5.75 3.30 -11.89
CA TYR A 201 -6.25 4.65 -11.75
C TYR A 201 -5.39 5.65 -12.55
N GLY A 202 -6.06 6.51 -13.33
CA GLY A 202 -5.41 7.50 -14.19
C GLY A 202 -4.85 6.93 -15.51
N TRP A 203 -4.99 5.63 -15.79
CA TRP A 203 -4.60 5.07 -17.07
C TRP A 203 -5.63 5.39 -18.18
N PRO A 204 -5.21 5.41 -19.45
CA PRO A 204 -6.15 5.46 -20.57
C PRO A 204 -7.09 4.25 -20.53
N LYS A 205 -8.42 4.49 -20.52
CA LYS A 205 -9.44 3.41 -20.47
C LYS A 205 -9.37 2.39 -21.61
N LYS A 206 -8.67 2.73 -22.71
CA LYS A 206 -8.45 1.85 -23.86
C LYS A 206 -6.98 1.87 -24.27
N GLY A 207 -6.08 1.58 -23.34
CA GLY A 207 -4.66 1.46 -23.64
C GLY A 207 -3.78 1.53 -22.40
N TYR A 208 -2.52 1.83 -22.65
CA TYR A 208 -1.47 1.95 -21.64
C TYR A 208 -0.97 3.39 -21.61
N PRO A 209 -0.47 3.86 -20.45
CA PRO A 209 0.29 5.11 -20.39
C PRO A 209 1.65 4.95 -21.10
N ALA A 210 2.47 6.00 -21.09
CA ALA A 210 3.83 5.91 -21.59
C ALA A 210 4.65 4.89 -20.77
N PRO A 211 5.75 4.33 -21.30
CA PRO A 211 6.61 3.41 -20.56
C PRO A 211 7.09 3.96 -19.22
N GLN A 212 7.43 3.05 -18.29
CA GLN A 212 7.96 3.40 -16.97
C GLN A 212 9.23 4.26 -17.05
N GLY A 213 9.47 5.09 -16.03
CA GLY A 213 10.58 6.03 -15.99
C GLY A 213 10.20 7.40 -15.39
N PRO A 214 9.21 8.13 -15.95
CA PRO A 214 8.88 9.47 -15.48
C PRO A 214 8.00 9.51 -14.22
N TYR A 215 7.56 8.36 -13.69
CA TYR A 215 6.53 8.27 -12.64
C TYR A 215 7.09 8.22 -11.21
N TYR A 216 8.23 7.55 -11.02
CA TYR A 216 8.89 7.43 -9.71
C TYR A 216 9.23 8.81 -9.14
N CYS A 217 8.79 9.08 -7.90
CA CYS A 217 8.97 10.38 -7.23
C CYS A 217 8.54 11.60 -8.07
N SER A 218 7.56 11.42 -8.97
CA SER A 218 7.17 12.45 -9.93
C SER A 218 6.34 13.58 -9.33
N VAL A 219 6.28 14.69 -10.06
CA VAL A 219 5.34 15.80 -9.86
C VAL A 219 4.77 16.20 -11.22
N GLY A 220 3.47 16.54 -11.26
CA GLY A 220 2.76 16.90 -12.49
C GLY A 220 1.56 15.99 -12.76
N ALA A 221 0.51 16.57 -13.35
CA ALA A 221 -0.75 15.88 -13.62
C ALA A 221 -0.63 14.76 -14.68
N ASP A 222 0.43 14.80 -15.49
CA ASP A 222 0.78 13.80 -16.51
C ASP A 222 1.55 12.59 -15.96
N ARG A 223 1.93 12.60 -14.67
CA ARG A 223 2.82 11.59 -14.07
C ARG A 223 2.33 11.08 -12.73
N SER A 224 1.82 11.97 -11.87
CA SER A 224 1.46 11.66 -10.49
C SER A 224 -0.05 11.48 -10.36
N HIS A 225 -0.51 10.24 -10.52
CA HIS A 225 -1.93 9.90 -10.43
C HIS A 225 -2.31 9.51 -9.00
N GLY A 226 -3.29 10.19 -8.40
CA GLY A 226 -3.85 9.79 -7.11
C GLY A 226 -3.16 10.36 -5.86
N ARG A 227 -2.27 11.35 -5.98
CA ARG A 227 -1.60 11.99 -4.83
C ARG A 227 -2.55 12.43 -3.72
N VAL A 228 -3.75 12.90 -4.08
CA VAL A 228 -4.76 13.33 -3.10
C VAL A 228 -5.17 12.23 -2.11
N ILE A 229 -5.12 10.96 -2.54
CA ILE A 229 -5.40 9.79 -1.70
C ILE A 229 -4.21 9.51 -0.77
N GLU A 230 -3.00 9.55 -1.32
CA GLU A 230 -1.75 9.37 -0.55
C GLU A 230 -1.59 10.44 0.54
N GLU A 231 -1.77 11.73 0.21
CA GLU A 231 -1.70 12.83 1.17
C GLU A 231 -2.76 12.70 2.28
N ALA A 232 -3.99 12.31 1.92
CA ALA A 232 -5.06 12.08 2.88
C ALA A 232 -4.75 10.89 3.81
N HIS A 233 -4.24 9.79 3.26
CA HIS A 233 -3.79 8.63 4.02
C HIS A 233 -2.64 8.97 4.97
N TYR A 234 -1.63 9.70 4.50
CA TYR A 234 -0.51 10.13 5.34
C TYR A 234 -1.03 10.93 6.54
N ARG A 235 -1.87 11.94 6.31
CA ARG A 235 -2.48 12.75 7.38
C ARG A 235 -3.33 11.91 8.34
N ALA A 236 -4.09 10.94 7.83
CA ALA A 236 -4.87 10.03 8.65
C ALA A 236 -3.99 9.15 9.55
N CYS A 237 -2.90 8.58 9.01
CA CYS A 237 -1.92 7.82 9.77
C CYS A 237 -1.24 8.65 10.87
N LEU A 238 -0.81 9.88 10.56
CA LEU A 238 -0.22 10.80 11.54
C LEU A 238 -1.20 11.14 12.67
N TYR A 239 -2.46 11.45 12.34
CA TYR A 239 -3.49 11.74 13.34
C TYR A 239 -3.78 10.53 14.24
N ALA A 240 -3.85 9.34 13.65
CA ALA A 240 -4.13 8.10 14.37
C ALA A 240 -2.99 7.64 15.29
N GLY A 241 -1.78 8.19 15.13
CA GLY A 241 -0.59 7.79 15.87
C GLY A 241 0.16 6.60 15.26
N ILE A 242 -0.05 6.32 13.97
CA ILE A 242 0.80 5.38 13.22
C ILE A 242 2.18 6.02 13.07
N ASN A 243 3.24 5.25 13.31
CA ASN A 243 4.63 5.69 13.08
C ASN A 243 4.98 5.64 11.58
N ILE A 244 4.23 6.39 10.79
CA ILE A 244 4.47 6.55 9.36
C ILE A 244 5.71 7.44 9.15
N SER A 245 6.71 6.93 8.45
CA SER A 245 8.02 7.56 8.32
C SER A 245 8.29 8.21 6.97
N GLY A 246 7.46 7.97 5.96
CA GLY A 246 7.55 8.62 4.66
C GLY A 246 6.58 8.03 3.64
N THR A 247 6.59 8.63 2.44
CA THR A 247 5.84 8.19 1.26
C THR A 247 6.59 8.55 -0.03
N ASN A 248 6.30 7.84 -1.11
CA ASN A 248 6.74 8.20 -2.46
C ASN A 248 5.79 7.65 -3.54
N ALA A 249 5.78 8.30 -4.70
CA ALA A 249 5.20 7.71 -5.90
C ALA A 249 6.15 6.63 -6.44
N GLU A 250 5.60 5.47 -6.79
CA GLU A 250 6.37 4.33 -7.26
C GLU A 250 6.56 4.32 -8.79
N VAL A 251 7.31 3.32 -9.28
CA VAL A 251 7.72 3.22 -10.69
C VAL A 251 6.53 3.04 -11.65
N MET A 252 5.52 2.25 -11.28
CA MET A 252 4.32 2.07 -12.09
C MET A 252 3.36 3.27 -11.91
N PRO A 253 2.81 3.87 -12.98
CA PRO A 253 1.87 4.98 -12.85
C PRO A 253 0.61 4.56 -12.08
N GLY A 254 0.30 5.29 -10.99
CA GLY A 254 -0.79 4.95 -10.08
C GLY A 254 -0.38 4.00 -8.93
N GLN A 255 0.89 3.57 -8.89
CA GLN A 255 1.50 2.87 -7.77
C GLN A 255 2.14 3.86 -6.80
N TRP A 256 2.06 3.56 -5.52
CA TRP A 256 2.54 4.39 -4.43
C TRP A 256 3.14 3.52 -3.34
N GLU A 257 3.97 4.13 -2.50
CA GLU A 257 4.55 3.52 -1.31
C GLU A 257 4.34 4.42 -0.10
N TYR A 258 4.15 3.80 1.06
CA TYR A 258 4.30 4.44 2.36
C TYR A 258 5.14 3.58 3.30
N GLN A 259 5.93 4.21 4.16
CA GLN A 259 6.78 3.52 5.12
C GLN A 259 6.21 3.60 6.53
N VAL A 260 6.17 2.47 7.25
CA VAL A 260 5.78 2.41 8.67
C VAL A 260 6.94 1.87 9.47
N GLY A 261 7.39 2.63 10.47
CA GLY A 261 8.45 2.25 11.40
C GLY A 261 9.63 3.22 11.44
N PRO A 262 10.61 2.98 12.33
CA PRO A 262 10.81 1.73 13.06
C PRO A 262 9.81 1.49 14.20
N VAL A 263 9.31 0.25 14.35
CA VAL A 263 8.46 -0.20 15.47
C VAL A 263 9.02 -1.50 16.06
N GLU A 264 8.99 -1.61 17.39
CA GLU A 264 9.49 -2.79 18.11
C GLU A 264 8.44 -3.91 18.18
N GLY A 265 8.89 -5.14 17.91
CA GLY A 265 8.14 -6.37 18.16
C GLY A 265 6.73 -6.38 17.55
N ILE A 266 5.74 -6.74 18.38
CA ILE A 266 4.35 -6.95 17.95
C ILE A 266 3.68 -5.68 17.41
N GLY A 267 4.15 -4.51 17.85
CA GLY A 267 3.59 -3.23 17.43
C GLY A 267 3.76 -2.97 15.93
N MET A 268 4.75 -3.59 15.28
CA MET A 268 4.93 -3.43 13.84
C MET A 268 3.75 -4.00 13.06
N GLY A 269 3.32 -5.23 13.39
CA GLY A 269 2.17 -5.85 12.74
C GLY A 269 0.88 -5.08 13.01
N ASP A 270 0.69 -4.62 14.26
CA ASP A 270 -0.48 -3.83 14.65
C ASP A 270 -0.58 -2.54 13.82
N GLN A 271 0.52 -1.80 13.70
CA GLN A 271 0.52 -0.53 12.96
C GLN A 271 0.42 -0.72 11.44
N LEU A 272 1.05 -1.75 10.85
CA LEU A 272 0.93 -1.95 9.41
C LEU A 272 -0.49 -2.38 9.02
N TRP A 273 -1.13 -3.29 9.76
CA TRP A 273 -2.53 -3.65 9.51
C TRP A 273 -3.47 -2.44 9.64
N MET A 274 -3.28 -1.60 10.66
CA MET A 274 -4.10 -0.40 10.83
C MET A 274 -3.82 0.68 9.77
N SER A 275 -2.57 0.83 9.32
CA SER A 275 -2.26 1.71 8.20
C SER A 275 -2.93 1.26 6.89
N ARG A 276 -3.04 -0.06 6.64
CA ARG A 276 -3.77 -0.64 5.50
C ARG A 276 -5.27 -0.40 5.63
N PHE A 277 -5.82 -0.57 6.83
CA PHE A 277 -7.22 -0.22 7.10
C PHE A 277 -7.51 1.24 6.75
N PHE A 278 -6.64 2.16 7.17
CA PHE A 278 -6.80 3.58 6.86
C PHE A 278 -6.66 3.86 5.37
N LEU A 279 -5.74 3.19 4.67
CA LEU A 279 -5.61 3.31 3.22
C LEU A 279 -6.92 2.91 2.52
N HIS A 280 -7.50 1.76 2.87
CA HIS A 280 -8.76 1.32 2.29
C HIS A 280 -9.91 2.28 2.59
N ARG A 281 -10.04 2.75 3.85
CA ARG A 281 -11.08 3.71 4.24
C ARG A 281 -10.95 5.06 3.54
N VAL A 282 -9.73 5.55 3.35
CA VAL A 282 -9.48 6.76 2.55
C VAL A 282 -9.82 6.51 1.08
N ALA A 283 -9.37 5.39 0.50
CA ALA A 283 -9.66 5.03 -0.89
C ALA A 283 -11.18 4.93 -1.16
N GLU A 284 -11.95 4.40 -0.21
CA GLU A 284 -13.42 4.35 -0.26
C GLU A 284 -14.05 5.75 -0.40
N ASP A 285 -13.57 6.74 0.36
CA ASP A 285 -14.08 8.12 0.31
C ASP A 285 -13.78 8.78 -1.06
N PHE A 286 -12.72 8.36 -1.74
CA PHE A 286 -12.36 8.79 -3.10
C PHE A 286 -12.96 7.91 -4.21
N GLY A 287 -13.68 6.84 -3.86
CA GLY A 287 -14.29 5.93 -4.83
C GLY A 287 -13.28 5.13 -5.67
N VAL A 288 -12.09 4.87 -5.13
CA VAL A 288 -11.03 4.07 -5.77
C VAL A 288 -10.73 2.82 -4.94
N VAL A 289 -10.05 1.86 -5.55
CA VAL A 289 -9.62 0.63 -4.88
C VAL A 289 -8.11 0.67 -4.71
N ALA A 290 -7.61 0.51 -3.48
CA ALA A 290 -6.19 0.25 -3.23
C ALA A 290 -5.96 -1.27 -3.23
N THR A 291 -5.22 -1.80 -4.21
CA THR A 291 -4.84 -3.21 -4.24
C THR A 291 -3.44 -3.42 -3.65
N LEU A 292 -3.31 -4.50 -2.87
CA LEU A 292 -2.05 -5.00 -2.34
C LEU A 292 -1.54 -6.22 -3.14
N ASP A 293 -2.13 -6.52 -4.30
CA ASP A 293 -1.65 -7.60 -5.16
C ASP A 293 -0.20 -7.34 -5.61
N PRO A 294 0.72 -8.34 -5.52
CA PRO A 294 2.14 -8.12 -5.83
C PRO A 294 2.47 -7.96 -7.31
N LYS A 295 1.54 -8.26 -8.20
CA LYS A 295 1.71 -8.06 -9.64
C LYS A 295 0.36 -7.67 -10.25
N PRO A 296 -0.10 -6.44 -9.99
CA PRO A 296 -1.45 -6.02 -10.36
C PRO A 296 -1.59 -6.03 -11.88
N MET A 297 -0.57 -5.57 -12.61
CA MET A 297 -0.54 -5.59 -14.08
C MET A 297 0.52 -6.58 -14.61
N PRO A 298 0.16 -7.45 -15.57
CA PRO A 298 1.12 -8.32 -16.23
C PRO A 298 2.02 -7.55 -17.21
N GLY A 299 3.18 -8.12 -17.54
CA GLY A 299 4.13 -7.55 -18.49
C GLY A 299 5.17 -6.61 -17.85
N ASP A 300 5.64 -5.64 -18.64
CA ASP A 300 6.71 -4.70 -18.33
C ASP A 300 6.25 -3.54 -17.44
N TRP A 301 5.62 -3.90 -16.32
CA TRP A 301 5.18 -2.99 -15.26
C TRP A 301 5.71 -3.51 -13.92
N ASN A 302 6.12 -2.63 -13.03
CA ASN A 302 6.62 -3.05 -11.72
C ASN A 302 5.56 -3.85 -10.95
N GLY A 303 6.02 -4.79 -10.13
CA GLY A 303 5.18 -5.41 -9.11
C GLY A 303 5.16 -4.56 -7.84
N ALA A 304 4.42 -5.02 -6.83
CA ALA A 304 4.31 -4.38 -5.53
C ALA A 304 4.95 -5.24 -4.42
N GLY A 305 5.89 -4.67 -3.68
CA GLY A 305 6.56 -5.29 -2.54
C GLY A 305 6.06 -4.79 -1.17
N ALA A 306 6.56 -5.45 -0.13
CA ALA A 306 6.50 -4.95 1.24
C ALA A 306 7.88 -5.08 1.90
N HIS A 307 8.89 -4.38 1.38
CA HIS A 307 10.27 -4.55 1.89
C HIS A 307 10.30 -4.29 3.40
N VAL A 308 11.07 -5.09 4.12
CA VAL A 308 11.18 -4.96 5.58
C VAL A 308 12.62 -4.66 5.97
N ASN A 309 12.81 -3.46 6.49
CA ASN A 309 14.03 -3.07 7.18
C ASN A 309 14.00 -3.70 8.57
N TYR A 310 15.02 -4.49 8.91
CA TYR A 310 15.06 -5.27 10.13
C TYR A 310 16.39 -5.10 10.86
N ASN A 311 16.34 -4.91 12.17
CA ASN A 311 17.50 -5.01 13.03
C ASN A 311 17.16 -5.53 14.43
N THR A 312 18.21 -5.85 15.17
CA THR A 312 18.19 -6.15 16.60
C THR A 312 19.21 -5.27 17.31
N LYS A 313 19.21 -5.32 18.64
CA LYS A 313 20.22 -4.66 19.46
C LYS A 313 21.65 -4.94 19.00
N ALA A 314 21.96 -6.20 18.73
CA ALA A 314 23.30 -6.59 18.26
C ALA A 314 23.67 -5.97 16.90
N MET A 315 22.69 -5.72 16.02
CA MET A 315 22.93 -5.16 14.69
C MET A 315 23.15 -3.65 14.71
N TRP A 316 22.49 -2.91 15.61
CA TRP A 316 22.67 -1.45 15.71
C TRP A 316 23.80 -1.03 16.65
N GLU A 317 24.46 -1.98 17.32
CA GLU A 317 25.67 -1.70 18.09
C GLU A 317 26.85 -1.41 17.16
N LYS A 318 27.60 -0.33 17.45
CA LYS A 318 28.70 0.13 16.60
C LYS A 318 29.80 -0.91 16.44
N GLU A 319 30.10 -1.64 17.51
CA GLU A 319 31.07 -2.71 17.53
C GLU A 319 30.36 -4.03 17.21
N GLY A 320 30.79 -4.73 16.16
CA GLY A 320 30.21 -6.01 15.77
C GLY A 320 28.87 -5.94 15.02
N GLY A 321 28.25 -4.78 14.86
CA GLY A 321 26.93 -4.64 14.22
C GLY A 321 26.84 -5.21 12.81
N LEU A 322 27.80 -4.89 11.93
CA LEU A 322 27.85 -5.45 10.57
C LEU A 322 28.01 -6.98 10.58
N LYS A 323 28.83 -7.51 11.49
CA LYS A 323 29.00 -8.96 11.63
C LYS A 323 27.69 -9.63 12.06
N ALA A 324 26.95 -9.02 12.99
CA ALA A 324 25.63 -9.52 13.39
C ALA A 324 24.61 -9.50 12.22
N ILE A 325 24.71 -8.50 11.33
CA ILE A 325 23.91 -8.44 10.10
C ILE A 325 24.29 -9.59 9.16
N GLU A 326 25.58 -9.80 8.91
CA GLU A 326 26.09 -10.89 8.05
C GLU A 326 25.67 -12.27 8.58
N GLU A 327 25.79 -12.50 9.88
CA GLU A 327 25.34 -13.74 10.53
C GLU A 327 23.83 -13.97 10.39
N ALA A 328 23.02 -12.91 10.48
CA ALA A 328 21.57 -13.03 10.25
C ALA A 328 21.26 -13.35 8.79
N ILE A 329 21.96 -12.74 7.84
CA ILE A 329 21.82 -13.03 6.40
C ILE A 329 22.16 -14.50 6.11
N GLU A 330 23.22 -15.04 6.70
CA GLU A 330 23.57 -16.47 6.55
C GLU A 330 22.48 -17.41 7.07
N LYS A 331 21.82 -17.06 8.19
CA LYS A 331 20.68 -17.83 8.71
C LYS A 331 19.48 -17.75 7.77
N LEU A 332 19.17 -16.56 7.25
CA LEU A 332 18.08 -16.34 6.28
C LEU A 332 18.31 -17.12 4.97
N ALA A 333 19.55 -17.19 4.50
CA ALA A 333 19.91 -17.95 3.30
C ALA A 333 19.54 -19.43 3.43
N LYS A 334 19.75 -20.02 4.61
CA LYS A 334 19.46 -21.43 4.90
C LYS A 334 17.96 -21.76 5.02
N ARG A 335 17.10 -20.74 5.07
CA ARG A 335 15.64 -20.89 5.21
C ARG A 335 14.87 -20.10 4.14
N HIS A 336 15.49 -19.87 2.98
CA HIS A 336 14.90 -19.08 1.90
C HIS A 336 13.50 -19.59 1.52
N ASP A 337 13.36 -20.88 1.22
CA ASP A 337 12.08 -21.47 0.79
C ASP A 337 10.97 -21.32 1.82
N LEU A 338 11.30 -21.50 3.11
CA LEU A 338 10.35 -21.29 4.18
C LEU A 338 9.89 -19.84 4.23
N HIS A 339 10.82 -18.88 4.17
CA HIS A 339 10.48 -17.46 4.16
C HIS A 339 9.61 -17.11 2.95
N ILE A 340 9.90 -17.62 1.74
CA ILE A 340 9.05 -17.42 0.57
C ILE A 340 7.62 -17.92 0.82
N ARG A 341 7.45 -19.12 1.41
CA ARG A 341 6.12 -19.63 1.77
C ARG A 341 5.39 -18.79 2.82
N MET A 342 6.12 -18.06 3.64
CA MET A 342 5.55 -17.23 4.71
C MET A 342 5.35 -15.77 4.27
N TYR A 343 5.82 -15.40 3.07
CA TYR A 343 5.90 -14.02 2.60
C TYR A 343 4.76 -13.60 1.67
N ASP A 344 3.79 -14.49 1.44
CA ASP A 344 2.45 -14.17 0.98
C ASP A 344 1.42 -15.19 1.49
N PRO A 345 0.12 -14.84 1.54
CA PRO A 345 -0.95 -15.72 2.04
C PRO A 345 -1.15 -17.01 1.25
N ASN A 346 -0.65 -17.06 0.00
CA ASN A 346 -0.76 -18.20 -0.91
C ASN A 346 0.56 -18.98 -1.04
N GLN A 347 1.38 -18.95 0.01
CA GLN A 347 2.57 -19.78 0.17
C GLN A 347 3.62 -19.64 -0.94
N GLY A 348 3.84 -18.42 -1.44
CA GLY A 348 4.80 -18.13 -2.48
C GLY A 348 4.17 -17.99 -3.88
N ALA A 349 2.92 -18.45 -4.05
CA ALA A 349 2.28 -18.48 -5.36
C ALA A 349 1.98 -17.07 -5.90
N ASP A 350 1.58 -16.13 -5.02
CA ASP A 350 1.38 -14.75 -5.42
C ASP A 350 2.70 -14.08 -5.79
N ASN A 351 3.69 -14.26 -4.93
CA ASN A 351 4.97 -13.60 -5.07
C ASN A 351 5.77 -14.13 -6.28
N ALA A 352 5.50 -15.35 -6.75
CA ALA A 352 6.08 -15.91 -7.97
C ALA A 352 5.79 -15.05 -9.23
N ARG A 353 4.68 -14.31 -9.23
CA ARG A 353 4.35 -13.36 -10.32
C ARG A 353 5.22 -12.09 -10.29
N ARG A 354 5.82 -11.79 -9.14
CA ARG A 354 6.62 -10.58 -8.89
C ARG A 354 8.13 -10.87 -8.93
N LEU A 355 8.59 -11.83 -8.13
CA LEU A 355 10.00 -12.18 -7.94
C LEU A 355 10.55 -13.00 -9.11
N THR A 356 10.85 -12.31 -10.20
CA THR A 356 11.22 -12.91 -11.49
C THR A 356 12.68 -12.67 -11.87
N GLY A 357 13.46 -11.96 -11.06
CA GLY A 357 14.79 -11.49 -11.43
C GLY A 357 14.78 -10.21 -12.30
N LEU A 358 13.60 -9.77 -12.73
CA LEU A 358 13.39 -8.55 -13.50
C LEU A 358 12.82 -7.44 -12.60
N HIS A 359 12.81 -6.20 -13.10
CA HIS A 359 12.22 -5.03 -12.42
C HIS A 359 12.69 -4.84 -10.96
N GLU A 360 14.01 -4.92 -10.74
CA GLU A 360 14.61 -4.68 -9.42
C GLU A 360 14.15 -5.67 -8.33
N THR A 361 13.91 -6.93 -8.72
CA THR A 361 13.60 -8.04 -7.82
C THR A 361 14.57 -9.20 -8.00
N ALA A 362 14.81 -9.97 -6.94
CA ALA A 362 15.46 -11.27 -7.04
C ALA A 362 14.53 -12.30 -7.69
N HIS A 363 15.08 -13.39 -8.23
CA HIS A 363 14.29 -14.54 -8.65
C HIS A 363 13.80 -15.34 -7.42
N ILE A 364 12.55 -15.81 -7.43
CA ILE A 364 11.91 -16.45 -6.27
C ILE A 364 12.61 -17.72 -5.77
N SER A 365 13.38 -18.39 -6.62
CA SER A 365 14.08 -19.65 -6.28
C SER A 365 15.53 -19.45 -5.80
N GLU A 366 16.03 -18.22 -5.82
CA GLU A 366 17.43 -17.92 -5.54
C GLU A 366 17.55 -16.92 -4.39
N PHE A 367 18.32 -17.30 -3.37
CA PHE A 367 18.72 -16.37 -2.33
C PHE A 367 19.99 -15.62 -2.76
N SER A 368 19.97 -14.31 -2.63
CA SER A 368 21.13 -13.45 -2.85
C SER A 368 21.19 -12.32 -1.83
N SER A 369 22.39 -11.81 -1.57
CA SER A 369 22.57 -10.62 -0.74
C SER A 369 23.69 -9.74 -1.26
N GLY A 370 23.58 -8.42 -1.07
CA GLY A 370 24.57 -7.48 -1.56
C GLY A 370 24.47 -6.08 -0.97
N VAL A 371 25.59 -5.35 -1.00
CA VAL A 371 25.64 -3.94 -0.57
C VAL A 371 25.02 -3.07 -1.65
N ALA A 372 23.97 -2.35 -1.30
CA ALA A 372 23.22 -1.46 -2.20
C ALA A 372 22.68 -2.16 -3.47
N ASP A 373 22.56 -3.48 -3.45
CA ASP A 373 22.05 -4.27 -4.56
C ASP A 373 20.52 -4.34 -4.51
N ARG A 374 19.87 -3.69 -5.48
CA ARG A 374 18.40 -3.76 -5.63
C ARG A 374 17.96 -5.05 -6.33
N GLY A 375 18.84 -5.81 -6.97
CA GLY A 375 18.48 -7.13 -7.53
C GLY A 375 18.49 -8.25 -6.48
N ALA A 376 19.07 -8.00 -5.29
CA ALA A 376 19.27 -9.03 -4.28
C ALA A 376 18.02 -9.31 -3.43
N SER A 377 17.95 -10.52 -2.86
CA SER A 377 16.91 -10.88 -1.88
C SER A 377 17.04 -10.05 -0.60
N ILE A 378 18.27 -9.94 -0.07
CA ILE A 378 18.59 -9.09 1.08
C ILE A 378 19.56 -8.00 0.67
N ARG A 379 19.23 -6.75 0.95
CA ARG A 379 20.11 -5.61 0.70
C ARG A 379 20.71 -5.11 2.00
N ILE A 380 22.02 -4.86 2.00
CA ILE A 380 22.67 -4.05 3.04
C ILE A 380 22.76 -2.62 2.50
N PRO A 381 22.09 -1.64 3.11
CA PRO A 381 22.16 -0.25 2.66
C PRO A 381 23.60 0.28 2.63
N ARG A 382 23.92 1.14 1.66
CA ARG A 382 25.28 1.66 1.47
C ARG A 382 25.81 2.38 2.72
N ASN A 383 24.95 3.15 3.38
CA ASN A 383 25.28 3.84 4.63
C ASN A 383 25.50 2.86 5.80
N VAL A 384 24.79 1.74 5.84
CA VAL A 384 25.00 0.67 6.84
C VAL A 384 26.36 0.02 6.62
N ALA A 385 26.68 -0.38 5.38
CA ALA A 385 27.97 -0.97 5.05
C ALA A 385 29.14 0.00 5.35
N ALA A 386 28.97 1.29 5.02
CA ALA A 386 30.00 2.30 5.29
C ALA A 386 30.21 2.58 6.79
N ARG A 387 29.13 2.56 7.60
CA ARG A 387 29.24 2.83 9.05
C ARG A 387 29.57 1.59 9.89
N GLY A 388 29.35 0.39 9.36
CA GLY A 388 29.67 -0.89 10.01
C GLY A 388 28.64 -1.40 11.01
N TRP A 389 27.42 -0.87 11.02
CA TRP A 389 26.31 -1.29 11.90
C TRP A 389 24.98 -0.75 11.35
N GLY A 390 23.83 -1.27 11.81
CA GLY A 390 22.52 -0.76 11.41
C GLY A 390 21.45 -1.82 11.25
N TYR A 391 21.02 -2.02 10.00
CA TYR A 391 19.90 -2.87 9.64
C TYR A 391 20.14 -3.53 8.28
N LEU A 392 19.45 -4.63 8.02
CA LEU A 392 19.30 -5.22 6.69
C LEU A 392 17.91 -4.90 6.13
N GLU A 393 17.76 -5.00 4.82
CA GLU A 393 16.49 -4.84 4.12
C GLU A 393 16.15 -6.16 3.42
N ASP A 394 15.10 -6.85 3.87
CA ASP A 394 14.58 -8.03 3.19
C ASP A 394 13.55 -7.60 2.14
N ARG A 395 13.86 -7.85 0.87
CA ARG A 395 13.10 -7.35 -0.29
C ARG A 395 12.12 -8.40 -0.84
N ARG A 396 12.09 -9.57 -0.21
CA ARG A 396 11.28 -10.71 -0.63
C ARG A 396 9.80 -10.62 -0.22
N PRO A 397 9.35 -9.97 0.87
CA PRO A 397 7.93 -9.95 1.20
C PRO A 397 7.07 -9.35 0.09
N SER A 398 5.94 -10.01 -0.18
CA SER A 398 4.91 -9.53 -1.11
C SER A 398 4.14 -8.35 -0.50
N SER A 399 3.61 -7.44 -1.31
CA SER A 399 2.76 -6.34 -0.83
C SER A 399 1.52 -6.80 -0.04
N ASN A 400 1.01 -8.02 -0.29
CA ASN A 400 -0.11 -8.63 0.45
C ASN A 400 0.31 -9.52 1.63
N CYS A 401 1.58 -9.52 2.04
CA CYS A 401 2.03 -10.34 3.16
C CYS A 401 1.32 -9.97 4.47
N ASP A 402 1.13 -10.93 5.37
CA ASP A 402 0.77 -10.64 6.76
C ASP A 402 2.03 -10.20 7.54
N PRO A 403 2.11 -8.95 8.03
CA PRO A 403 3.27 -8.48 8.77
C PRO A 403 3.55 -9.27 10.06
N TYR A 404 2.54 -9.87 10.70
CA TYR A 404 2.78 -10.74 11.85
C TYR A 404 3.60 -11.95 11.46
N VAL A 405 3.25 -12.58 10.34
CA VAL A 405 3.98 -13.74 9.81
C VAL A 405 5.40 -13.33 9.41
N VAL A 406 5.57 -12.26 8.65
CA VAL A 406 6.91 -11.83 8.18
C VAL A 406 7.84 -11.54 9.36
N THR A 407 7.38 -10.76 10.34
CA THR A 407 8.18 -10.38 11.50
C THR A 407 8.46 -11.56 12.43
N GLU A 408 7.48 -12.45 12.64
CA GLU A 408 7.65 -13.69 13.40
C GLU A 408 8.77 -14.55 12.82
N TYR A 409 8.74 -14.82 11.51
CA TYR A 409 9.71 -15.71 10.87
C TYR A 409 11.10 -15.09 10.75
N LEU A 410 11.22 -13.76 10.62
CA LEU A 410 12.51 -13.08 10.78
C LEU A 410 13.11 -13.41 12.15
N VAL A 411 12.37 -13.19 13.24
CA VAL A 411 12.87 -13.41 14.60
C VAL A 411 13.15 -14.88 14.90
N ARG A 412 12.30 -15.80 14.45
CA ARG A 412 12.52 -17.24 14.59
C ARG A 412 13.86 -17.65 13.99
N THR A 413 14.15 -17.18 12.78
CA THR A 413 15.37 -17.53 12.05
C THR A 413 16.61 -16.84 12.62
N THR A 414 16.55 -15.54 12.88
CA THR A 414 17.76 -14.74 13.17
C THR A 414 18.11 -14.67 14.65
N VAL A 415 17.10 -14.70 15.54
CA VAL A 415 17.26 -14.57 17.00
C VAL A 415 17.12 -15.92 17.70
N LEU A 416 16.05 -16.65 17.42
CA LEU A 416 15.78 -17.94 18.09
C LEU A 416 16.57 -19.10 17.47
N ASN A 417 17.25 -18.87 16.35
CA ASN A 417 18.09 -19.85 15.63
C ASN A 417 17.31 -21.12 15.25
N GLU A 418 16.01 -21.00 15.00
CA GLU A 418 15.22 -22.11 14.49
C GLU A 418 15.75 -22.51 13.09
N THR A 419 15.80 -23.80 12.83
CA THR A 419 16.33 -24.38 11.58
C THR A 419 15.30 -25.30 10.94
N GLY A 420 15.54 -25.71 9.70
CA GLY A 420 14.60 -26.52 8.95
C GLY A 420 13.46 -25.71 8.31
N ASN A 421 12.68 -26.43 7.51
CA ASN A 421 11.58 -25.91 6.69
C ASN A 421 10.21 -26.45 7.13
N GLU A 422 10.16 -27.16 8.26
CA GLU A 422 8.92 -27.73 8.83
C GLU A 422 8.18 -26.71 9.69
#